data_AF-A0A1J5A3H7-F1
#
_entry.id   AF-A0A1J5A3H7-F1
#
_cell.length_a   1.000
_cell.length_b   1.000
_cell.length_c   1.000
_cell.angle_alpha   90.00
_cell.angle_beta   90.00
_cell.angle_gamma   90.00
#
_symmetry.space_group_name_H-M   'P 1'
#
loop_
_entity.id
_entity.type
_entity.pdbx_description
1 polymer ?
#
loop_
_entity_poly.entity_id
_entity_poly.type
_entity_poly.pdbx_seq_one_letter_code
_entity_poly.pdbx_strand_id
1 'polypeptide(L)'
;MTVTITDGTCSIEEPVALKAGDVQVTVNVKDENREGYAVVFLTLDEGKDFMDLMASTATASPPEWSDLRHYEEVGPGAASTYTIQTNAGPLYGICFSKPPDHPIGNLGPIEVSQ
;
A
#
# COMPACT_ATOMS: atom_id res chain seq x y z
N MET A 1 -9.27 3.22 7.11
CA MET A 1 -8.84 3.87 5.84
C MET A 1 -9.29 3.03 4.67
N THR A 2 -9.55 3.63 3.52
CA THR A 2 -9.97 2.89 2.32
C THR A 2 -9.01 3.16 1.17
N VAL A 3 -8.47 2.10 0.58
CA VAL A 3 -7.71 2.13 -0.67
C VAL A 3 -8.64 1.72 -1.78
N THR A 4 -8.75 2.53 -2.82
CA THR A 4 -9.52 2.20 -4.02
C THR A 4 -8.58 1.96 -5.18
N ILE A 5 -8.70 0.82 -5.86
CA ILE A 5 -8.02 0.54 -7.13
C ILE A 5 -9.03 0.72 -8.26
N THR A 6 -8.79 1.69 -9.14
CA THR A 6 -9.68 2.03 -10.25
C THR A 6 -8.88 2.72 -11.34
N ASP A 7 -9.29 2.53 -12.60
CA ASP A 7 -8.70 3.15 -13.78
C ASP A 7 -7.19 2.88 -13.93
N GLY A 8 -6.74 1.69 -13.50
CA GLY A 8 -5.34 1.28 -13.58
C GLY A 8 -4.42 2.01 -12.61
N THR A 9 -4.97 2.62 -11.56
CA THR A 9 -4.20 3.23 -10.47
C THR A 9 -4.87 3.00 -9.12
N CYS A 10 -4.29 3.52 -8.04
CA CYS A 10 -4.91 3.47 -6.73
C CYS A 10 -4.88 4.80 -5.99
N SER A 11 -5.88 5.00 -5.14
CA SER A 11 -6.03 6.18 -4.30
C SER A 11 -6.43 5.77 -2.89
N ILE A 12 -6.22 6.68 -1.95
CA ILE A 12 -6.68 6.53 -0.57
C ILE A 12 -7.72 7.60 -0.27
N GLU A 13 -8.82 7.16 0.35
CA GLU A 13 -9.74 8.06 1.03
C GLU A 13 -9.28 8.17 2.50
N GLU A 14 -8.61 9.27 2.81
CA GLU A 14 -8.07 9.55 4.14
C GLU A 14 -9.16 9.98 5.13
N PRO A 15 -9.02 9.66 6.42
CA PRO A 15 -9.10 10.65 7.47
C PRO A 15 -7.72 11.29 7.69
N VAL A 16 -7.71 12.60 7.92
CA VAL A 16 -6.57 13.55 7.96
C VAL A 16 -5.41 13.20 8.93
N ALA A 17 -5.49 12.12 9.70
CA ALA A 17 -4.37 11.58 10.49
C ALA A 17 -4.67 10.13 10.92
N LEU A 18 -3.75 9.19 10.65
CA LEU A 18 -3.81 7.85 11.25
C LEU A 18 -3.21 7.89 12.67
N LYS A 19 -3.67 7.00 13.54
CA LYS A 19 -3.07 6.75 14.85
C LYS A 19 -2.33 5.43 14.84
N ALA A 20 -1.25 5.35 15.59
CA ALA A 20 -0.51 4.12 15.80
C ALA A 20 -1.38 3.06 16.49
N GLY A 21 -1.10 1.80 16.20
CA GLY A 21 -1.87 0.64 16.68
C GLY A 21 -2.59 -0.09 15.54
N ASP A 22 -3.69 -0.74 15.89
CA ASP A 22 -4.48 -1.53 14.94
C ASP A 22 -5.36 -0.60 14.08
N VAL A 23 -5.06 -0.56 12.79
CA VAL A 23 -5.79 0.23 11.80
C VAL A 23 -6.54 -0.71 10.86
N GLN A 24 -7.86 -0.51 10.74
CA GLN A 24 -8.64 -1.17 9.71
C GLN A 24 -8.43 -0.49 8.36
N VAL A 25 -8.04 -1.31 7.37
CA VAL A 25 -7.87 -0.94 5.98
C VAL A 25 -8.87 -1.71 5.15
N THR A 26 -9.59 -1.03 4.28
CA THR A 26 -10.40 -1.68 3.25
C THR A 26 -9.74 -1.45 1.91
N VAL A 27 -9.47 -2.51 1.16
CA VAL A 27 -9.08 -2.42 -0.25
C VAL A 27 -10.30 -2.72 -1.08
N ASN A 28 -10.68 -1.74 -1.90
CA ASN A 28 -11.81 -1.80 -2.79
C ASN A 28 -11.30 -1.78 -4.24
N VAL A 29 -11.33 -2.93 -4.91
CA VAL A 29 -10.92 -3.06 -6.30
C VAL A 29 -12.14 -2.89 -7.19
N LYS A 30 -12.16 -1.81 -7.97
CA LYS A 30 -13.18 -1.56 -9.00
C LYS A 30 -12.74 -2.06 -10.36
N ASP A 31 -11.43 -2.17 -10.59
CA ASP A 31 -10.91 -2.69 -11.85
C ASP A 31 -11.18 -4.19 -11.98
N GLU A 32 -11.54 -4.62 -13.19
CA GLU A 32 -11.76 -6.02 -13.56
C GLU A 32 -10.87 -6.47 -14.72
N ASN A 33 -9.93 -5.61 -15.13
CA ASN A 33 -9.13 -5.79 -16.35
C ASN A 33 -7.85 -6.62 -16.13
N ARG A 34 -7.62 -7.13 -14.92
CA ARG A 34 -6.47 -7.97 -14.52
C ARG A 34 -6.95 -9.16 -13.71
N GLU A 35 -6.11 -10.19 -13.61
CA GLU A 35 -6.46 -11.42 -12.88
C GLU A 35 -6.41 -11.20 -11.36
N GLY A 36 -5.62 -10.24 -10.88
CA GLY A 36 -5.57 -9.87 -9.48
C GLY A 36 -4.90 -8.53 -9.23
N TYR A 37 -5.06 -8.05 -8.00
CA TYR A 37 -4.44 -6.84 -7.52
C TYR A 37 -3.86 -7.08 -6.13
N ALA A 38 -2.87 -6.28 -5.75
CA ALA A 38 -2.31 -6.35 -4.41
C ALA A 38 -2.03 -4.95 -3.87
N VAL A 39 -2.06 -4.84 -2.54
CA VAL A 39 -1.58 -3.66 -1.82
C VAL A 39 -0.54 -4.08 -0.82
N VAL A 40 0.55 -3.32 -0.79
CA VAL A 40 1.67 -3.53 0.12
C VAL A 40 1.81 -2.29 0.98
N PHE A 41 1.82 -2.46 2.29
CA PHE A 41 2.12 -1.40 3.24
C PHE A 41 3.47 -1.65 3.91
N LEU A 42 4.27 -0.60 4.04
CA LEU A 42 5.61 -0.68 4.59
C LEU A 42 6.02 0.64 5.26
N THR A 43 7.01 0.56 6.15
CA THR A 43 7.73 1.72 6.70
C THR A 43 9.16 1.73 6.17
N LEU A 44 9.78 2.90 6.13
CA LEU A 44 11.15 3.08 5.66
C LEU A 44 12.06 3.55 6.79
N ASP A 45 13.34 3.20 6.71
CA ASP A 45 14.37 3.74 7.60
C ASP A 45 14.47 5.27 7.49
N GLU A 46 15.01 5.90 8.53
CA GLU A 46 15.17 7.35 8.57
C GLU A 46 15.99 7.86 7.37
N GLY A 47 15.48 8.92 6.73
CA GLY A 47 16.11 9.52 5.54
C GLY A 47 15.82 8.80 4.22
N LYS A 48 14.98 7.75 4.23
CA LYS A 48 14.46 7.10 3.02
C LYS A 48 13.08 7.62 2.66
N ASP A 49 12.83 7.72 1.37
CA ASP A 49 11.55 8.21 0.86
C ASP A 49 10.95 7.32 -0.25
N PHE A 50 9.81 7.75 -0.78
CA PHE A 50 9.13 7.02 -1.83
C PHE A 50 9.92 6.97 -3.15
N MET A 51 10.77 7.97 -3.43
CA MET A 51 11.63 7.96 -4.62
C MET A 51 12.72 6.89 -4.49
N ASP A 52 13.33 6.77 -3.31
CA ASP A 52 14.26 5.67 -3.01
C ASP A 52 13.56 4.32 -3.22
N LEU A 53 12.29 4.23 -2.79
CA LEU A 53 11.50 3.00 -2.88
C LEU A 53 11.24 2.64 -4.34
N MET A 54 10.76 3.57 -5.15
CA MET A 54 10.59 3.36 -6.59
C MET A 54 11.90 2.96 -7.27
N ALA A 55 13.02 3.61 -6.91
CA ALA A 55 14.33 3.25 -7.45
C ALA A 55 14.76 1.81 -7.07
N SER A 56 14.30 1.30 -5.92
CA SER A 56 14.57 -0.07 -5.46
C SER A 56 13.62 -1.13 -6.03
N THR A 57 12.38 -0.77 -6.40
CA THR A 57 11.35 -1.71 -6.92
C THR A 57 11.70 -2.37 -8.26
N ALA A 58 12.88 -2.08 -8.82
CA ALA A 58 13.49 -2.89 -9.88
C ALA A 58 13.85 -4.32 -9.43
N THR A 59 13.89 -4.61 -8.13
CA THR A 59 14.19 -5.95 -7.59
C THR A 59 12.96 -6.58 -6.92
N ALA A 60 12.77 -7.89 -7.13
CA ALA A 60 11.63 -8.70 -6.66
C ALA A 60 11.53 -8.87 -5.13
N SER A 61 12.28 -8.10 -4.35
CA SER A 61 12.30 -8.15 -2.89
C SER A 61 12.34 -6.72 -2.34
N PRO A 62 11.61 -6.44 -1.25
CA PRO A 62 11.67 -5.14 -0.59
C PRO A 62 13.12 -4.85 -0.17
N PRO A 63 13.58 -3.59 -0.27
CA PRO A 63 14.93 -3.23 0.15
C PRO A 63 15.11 -3.45 1.67
N GLU A 64 16.34 -3.73 2.10
CA GLU A 64 16.67 -3.99 3.52
C GLU A 64 16.33 -2.83 4.47
N TRP A 65 16.26 -1.60 3.92
CA TRP A 65 15.88 -0.39 4.65
C TRP A 65 14.36 -0.14 4.67
N SER A 66 13.56 -1.15 4.29
CA SER A 66 12.10 -1.13 4.39
C SER A 66 11.60 -2.29 5.25
N ASP A 67 10.56 -2.02 6.03
CA ASP A 67 9.90 -3.01 6.88
C ASP A 67 8.46 -3.21 6.40
N LEU A 68 8.17 -4.42 5.91
CA LEU A 68 6.86 -4.81 5.40
C LEU A 68 5.86 -4.90 6.57
N ARG A 69 4.86 -4.03 6.56
CA ARG A 69 3.78 -4.04 7.54
C ARG A 69 2.63 -4.95 7.14
N HIS A 70 2.29 -4.97 5.85
CA HIS A 70 1.19 -5.77 5.36
C HIS A 70 1.27 -6.03 3.87
N TYR A 71 0.75 -7.17 3.46
CA TYR A 71 0.61 -7.58 2.07
C TYR A 71 -0.77 -8.23 1.91
N GLU A 72 -1.59 -7.70 1.01
CA GLU A 72 -2.90 -8.28 0.71
C GLU A 72 -3.10 -8.40 -0.80
N GLU A 73 -3.60 -9.55 -1.25
CA GLU A 73 -4.12 -9.75 -2.60
C GLU A 73 -5.64 -9.67 -2.61
N VAL A 74 -6.20 -8.91 -3.55
CA VAL A 74 -7.65 -8.77 -3.73
C VAL A 74 -7.99 -9.04 -5.19
N GLY A 75 -9.04 -9.84 -5.39
CA GLY A 75 -9.53 -10.18 -6.71
C GLY A 75 -10.15 -8.99 -7.46
N PRO A 76 -10.32 -9.10 -8.78
CA PRO A 76 -11.00 -8.10 -9.59
C PRO A 76 -12.44 -7.88 -9.11
N GLY A 77 -12.89 -6.62 -9.07
CA GLY A 77 -14.24 -6.25 -8.64
C GLY A 77 -14.57 -6.58 -7.18
N ALA A 78 -13.58 -6.93 -6.36
CA ALA A 78 -13.78 -7.36 -4.98
C ALA A 78 -13.35 -6.31 -3.96
N ALA A 79 -13.86 -6.44 -2.74
CA ALA A 79 -13.43 -5.65 -1.59
C ALA A 79 -13.07 -6.57 -0.42
N SER A 80 -11.98 -6.24 0.27
CA SER A 80 -11.53 -6.94 1.47
C SER A 80 -11.12 -5.95 2.55
N THR A 81 -11.42 -6.27 3.81
CA THR A 81 -11.07 -5.46 4.97
C THR A 81 -10.15 -6.26 5.88
N TYR A 82 -9.05 -5.64 6.29
CA TYR A 82 -8.03 -6.24 7.13
C TYR A 82 -7.50 -5.25 8.16
N THR A 83 -6.89 -5.77 9.21
CA THR A 83 -6.24 -4.98 10.25
C THR A 83 -4.74 -4.99 10.02
N ILE A 84 -4.14 -3.81 9.95
CA ILE A 84 -2.69 -3.64 9.93
C ILE A 84 -2.23 -3.01 11.24
N GLN A 85 -1.05 -3.40 11.71
CA GLN A 85 -0.40 -2.75 12.84
C GLN A 85 0.48 -1.62 12.32
N THR A 86 0.24 -0.39 12.78
CA THR A 86 1.05 0.78 12.42
C THR A 86 1.80 1.31 13.64
N ASN A 87 3.01 1.79 13.41
CA ASN A 87 3.78 2.56 14.38
C ASN A 87 3.73 4.04 13.98
N ALA A 88 3.99 4.94 14.92
CA ALA A 88 4.12 6.36 14.60
C ALA A 88 5.25 6.59 13.59
N GLY A 89 5.03 7.51 12.66
CA GLY A 89 5.91 7.77 11.53
C GLY A 89 5.20 7.62 10.18
N PRO A 90 5.94 7.77 9.07
CA PRO A 90 5.37 7.69 7.74
C PRO A 90 5.06 6.23 7.36
N LEU A 91 3.84 5.99 6.92
CA LEU A 91 3.42 4.73 6.30
C LEU A 91 3.34 4.92 4.78
N TYR A 92 3.92 3.98 4.03
CA TYR A 92 3.90 3.98 2.58
C TYR A 92 3.10 2.78 2.07
N GLY A 93 2.38 2.99 0.97
CA GLY A 93 1.66 1.94 0.26
C GLY A 93 2.06 1.85 -1.20
N ILE A 94 2.10 0.64 -1.75
CA ILE A 94 2.26 0.39 -3.18
C ILE A 94 1.15 -0.55 -3.63
N CYS A 95 0.48 -0.20 -4.74
CA CYS A 95 -0.52 -1.04 -5.36
C CYS A 95 0.07 -1.72 -6.59
N PHE A 96 -0.30 -2.99 -6.80
CA PHE A 96 0.15 -3.80 -7.93
C PHE A 96 -1.05 -4.36 -8.69
N SER A 97 -0.88 -4.54 -10.00
CA SER A 97 -1.71 -5.44 -10.80
C SER A 97 -0.97 -6.75 -11.04
N LYS A 98 -1.71 -7.86 -11.26
CA LYS A 98 -1.18 -9.21 -11.48
C LYS A 98 -1.94 -9.98 -12.57
N PRO A 99 -1.30 -10.96 -13.26
CA PRO A 99 0.13 -11.06 -13.54
C PRO A 99 0.54 -10.23 -14.79
N PRO A 100 1.84 -9.86 -14.94
CA PRO A 100 2.89 -9.94 -13.92
C PRO A 100 2.69 -8.87 -12.84
N ASP A 101 3.42 -8.96 -11.73
CA ASP A 101 3.42 -7.93 -10.70
C ASP A 101 3.92 -6.60 -11.29
N HIS A 102 2.99 -5.68 -11.54
CA HIS A 102 3.28 -4.37 -12.09
C HIS A 102 2.77 -3.27 -11.13
N PRO A 103 3.64 -2.38 -10.62
CA PRO A 103 3.21 -1.25 -9.81
C PRO A 103 2.25 -0.36 -10.60
N ILE A 104 1.09 -0.06 -10.01
CA ILE A 104 0.05 0.78 -10.64
C ILE A 104 -0.22 2.07 -9.88
N GLY A 105 0.27 2.19 -8.65
CA GLY A 105 0.07 3.38 -7.85
C GLY A 105 0.79 3.33 -6.51
N ASN A 106 0.90 4.50 -5.91
CA ASN A 106 1.53 4.71 -4.62
C ASN A 106 0.59 5.45 -3.67
N LEU A 107 0.72 5.14 -2.39
CA LEU A 107 -0.09 5.71 -1.32
C LEU A 107 0.86 6.30 -0.27
N GLY A 108 0.59 7.54 0.11
CA GLY A 108 1.37 8.24 1.14
C GLY A 108 2.56 9.07 0.62
N PRO A 109 3.48 9.49 1.52
CA PRO A 109 3.53 9.13 2.94
C PRO A 109 2.24 9.47 3.69
N ILE A 110 1.77 8.53 4.50
CA ILE A 110 0.61 8.70 5.37
C ILE A 110 1.12 8.87 6.79
N GLU A 111 0.84 10.02 7.37
CA GLU A 111 1.38 10.35 8.68
C GLU A 111 0.60 9.64 9.79
N VAL A 112 1.31 8.76 10.49
CA VAL A 112 0.80 8.03 11.65
C VAL A 112 1.26 8.76 12.92
N SER A 113 0.30 9.30 13.64
CA SER A 113 0.47 9.96 14.94
C SER A 113 0.43 8.95 16.08
N GLN A 114 0.94 9.35 17.26
CA GLN A 114 0.84 8.60 18.51
C GLN A 114 -0.61 8.57 19.05
#